data_AF-A0A2D4R0P3-F1
#
_entry.id   AF-A0A2D4R0P3-F1
#
_cell.length_a   1.000
_cell.length_b   1.000
_cell.length_c   1.000
_cell.angle_alpha   90.00
_cell.angle_beta   90.00
_cell.angle_gamma   90.00
#
_symmetry.space_group_name_H-M   'P 1'
#
loop_
_entity.id
_entity.type
_entity.pdbx_description
1 polymer ?
#
loop_
_entity_poly.entity_id
_entity_poly.type
_entity_poly.pdbx_seq_one_letter_code
_entity_poly.pdbx_strand_id
1 'polypeptide(L)' 'MFIEKDDVVQFIGCSPEQVLWGNNDDPNPLLEIGTTYTVSSIEVHKQHTKVTIEGYPGRFNSVCFSKEYAK' A
#
# COMPACT_ATOMS: atom_id res chain seq x y z
N MET A 1 10.13 5.60 -8.82
CA MET A 1 9.05 4.86 -9.50
C MET A 1 7.76 5.21 -8.78
N PHE A 2 6.70 5.60 -9.49
CA PHE A 2 5.41 5.93 -8.86
C PHE A 2 4.49 4.70 -8.91
N ILE A 3 3.69 4.52 -7.86
CA ILE A 3 2.59 3.55 -7.87
C ILE A 3 1.43 4.20 -8.62
N GLU A 4 0.81 3.43 -9.51
CA GLU A 4 -0.31 3.77 -10.37
C GLU A 4 -1.44 2.75 -10.18
N LYS A 5 -2.64 3.12 -10.61
CA LYS A 5 -3.77 2.18 -10.60
C LYS A 5 -3.43 0.97 -11.49
N ASP A 6 -3.91 -0.21 -11.11
CA ASP A 6 -3.70 -1.49 -11.79
C ASP A 6 -2.24 -2.00 -11.72
N ASP A 7 -1.36 -1.31 -10.98
CA ASP A 7 -0.05 -1.84 -10.64
C ASP A 7 -0.16 -3.05 -9.72
N VAL A 8 0.77 -3.99 -9.90
CA VAL A 8 1.03 -5.06 -8.95
C VAL A 8 2.16 -4.63 -8.01
N VAL A 9 1.89 -4.63 -6.72
CA VAL A 9 2.83 -4.24 -5.67
C VAL A 9 2.95 -5.32 -4.61
N GLN A 10 4.15 -5.52 -4.08
CA GLN A 10 4.39 -6.44 -2.97
C GLN A 10 4.19 -5.71 -1.64
N PHE A 11 3.40 -6.29 -0.74
CA PHE A 11 3.32 -5.78 0.63
C PHE A 11 4.60 -6.14 1.40
N ILE A 12 5.31 -5.15 1.92
CA ILE A 12 6.60 -5.33 2.61
C ILE A 12 6.52 -5.18 4.14
N GLY A 13 5.30 -5.04 4.67
CA GLY A 13 5.05 -4.72 6.08
C GLY A 13 4.97 -3.23 6.34
N CYS A 14 4.41 -2.87 7.49
CA CYS A 14 4.12 -1.48 7.85
C CYS A 14 4.48 -1.26 9.33
N SER A 15 5.36 -0.32 9.64
CA SER A 15 5.65 0.07 11.03
C SER A 15 4.48 0.85 11.64
N PRO A 16 4.34 0.90 12.98
CA PRO A 16 3.29 1.69 13.63
C PRO A 16 3.31 3.16 13.20
N GLU A 17 4.48 3.75 13.01
CA GLU A 17 4.63 5.14 12.55
C GLU A 17 4.13 5.32 11.11
N GLN A 18 4.37 4.35 10.23
CA GLN A 18 3.91 4.39 8.84
C GLN A 18 2.39 4.26 8.73
N VAL A 19 1.78 3.45 9.60
CA VAL A 19 0.32 3.30 9.72
C VAL A 19 -0.31 4.60 10.24
N LEU A 20 0.23 5.16 11.32
CA LEU A 20 -0.30 6.38 11.94
C LEU A 20 -0.08 7.63 11.07
N TRP A 21 0.90 7.62 10.17
CA TRP A 21 1.17 8.75 9.30
C TRP A 21 0.04 8.97 8.29
N GLY A 22 -0.67 10.09 8.43
CA GLY A 22 -1.68 10.50 7.45
C GLY A 22 -3.04 9.83 7.63
N ASN A 23 -3.34 9.24 8.81
CA ASN A 23 -4.61 8.57 9.08
C ASN A 23 -4.88 7.44 8.07
N ASN A 24 -3.95 6.48 7.99
CA ASN A 24 -4.09 5.27 7.19
C ASN A 24 -4.64 4.12 8.05
N ASP A 25 -5.26 3.16 7.38
CA ASP A 25 -5.66 1.89 7.99
C ASP A 25 -4.43 0.98 8.15
N ASP A 26 -4.45 0.07 9.12
CA ASP A 26 -3.36 -0.88 9.34
C ASP A 26 -3.46 -2.05 8.35
N PRO A 27 -2.49 -2.23 7.43
CA PRO A 27 -2.49 -3.37 6.52
C PRO A 27 -1.98 -4.66 7.16
N ASN A 28 -1.23 -4.61 8.26
CA ASN A 28 -0.62 -5.81 8.88
C ASN A 28 -1.60 -6.93 9.27
N PRO A 29 -2.84 -6.64 9.75
CA PRO A 29 -3.82 -7.70 10.03
C PRO A 29 -4.56 -8.20 8.78
N LEU A 30 -4.43 -7.52 7.63
CA LEU A 30 -5.21 -7.80 6.42
C LEU A 30 -4.36 -8.41 5.30
N LEU A 31 -3.10 -8.02 5.19
CA LEU A 31 -2.20 -8.37 4.10
C LEU A 31 -1.04 -9.22 4.60
N GLU A 32 -0.55 -10.10 3.74
CA GLU A 32 0.57 -11.00 4.00
C GLU A 32 1.86 -10.42 3.43
N ILE A 33 2.90 -10.32 4.27
CA ILE A 33 4.21 -9.78 3.87
C ILE A 33 4.83 -10.70 2.81
N GLY A 34 5.32 -10.11 1.72
CA GLY A 34 5.90 -10.82 0.58
C GLY A 34 4.89 -11.18 -0.51
N THR A 35 3.58 -11.06 -0.23
CA THR A 35 2.52 -11.29 -1.21
C THR A 35 2.29 -10.06 -2.09
N THR A 36 1.98 -10.30 -3.36
CA THR A 36 1.68 -9.26 -4.35
C THR A 36 0.19 -8.99 -4.44
N TYR A 37 -0.17 -7.72 -4.61
CA TYR A 37 -1.54 -7.23 -4.61
C TYR A 37 -1.75 -6.21 -5.74
N THR A 38 -2.97 -6.14 -6.26
CA THR A 38 -3.36 -5.17 -7.29
C THR A 38 -3.87 -3.87 -6.65
N VAL A 39 -3.34 -2.73 -7.11
CA VAL A 39 -3.78 -1.41 -6.67
C VAL A 39 -5.10 -1.02 -7.35
N SER A 40 -6.13 -0.77 -6.56
CA SER A 40 -7.47 -0.39 -7.05
C SER A 40 -7.60 1.13 -7.25
N SER A 41 -7.07 1.93 -6.32
CA SER A 41 -7.09 3.40 -6.40
C SER A 41 -5.92 4.04 -5.66
N ILE A 42 -5.66 5.30 -6.00
CA ILE A 42 -4.56 6.10 -5.42
C ILE A 42 -5.08 7.48 -5.04
N GLU A 43 -4.71 7.90 -3.84
CA GLU A 43 -4.94 9.26 -3.35
C GLU A 43 -3.58 9.92 -3.07
N VAL A 44 -3.19 10.87 -3.92
CA VAL A 44 -1.93 11.60 -3.77
C VAL A 44 -2.16 12.83 -2.92
N HIS A 45 -1.47 12.92 -1.79
CA HIS A 45 -1.42 14.12 -0.95
C HIS A 45 -0.04 14.77 -1.03
N LYS A 46 0.07 16.02 -0.56
CA LYS A 46 1.33 16.79 -0.58
C LYS A 46 2.50 16.10 0.13
N GLN A 47 2.21 15.28 1.14
CA GLN A 47 3.24 14.68 2.01
C GLN A 47 3.27 13.14 1.95
N HIS A 48 2.22 12.49 1.46
CA HIS A 48 2.14 11.03 1.40
C HIS A 48 1.14 10.60 0.32
N THR A 49 1.28 9.35 -0.14
CA THR A 49 0.36 8.73 -1.09
C THR A 49 -0.32 7.56 -0.41
N LYS A 50 -1.64 7.49 -0.56
CA LYS A 50 -2.45 6.36 -0.11
C LYS A 50 -2.80 5.47 -1.28
N VAL A 51 -2.86 4.18 -1.02
CA VAL A 51 -3.27 3.16 -1.99
C VAL A 51 -4.39 2.33 -1.39
N THR A 52 -5.33 1.91 -2.23
CA THR A 52 -6.31 0.86 -1.89
C THR A 52 -5.97 -0.41 -2.66
N ILE A 53 -6.23 -1.55 -2.04
CA ILE A 53 -5.95 -2.86 -2.63
C ILE A 53 -7.26 -3.51 -3.05
N GLU A 54 -7.29 -4.11 -4.24
CA GLU A 54 -8.45 -4.81 -4.74
C GLU A 54 -8.85 -5.97 -3.81
N GLY A 55 -10.12 -5.98 -3.37
CA GLY A 55 -10.66 -7.01 -2.48
C GLY A 55 -10.39 -6.80 -0.98
N TYR A 56 -9.65 -5.75 -0.60
CA TYR A 56 -9.34 -5.46 0.80
C TYR A 56 -9.89 -4.10 1.23
N PRO A 57 -10.56 -4.01 2.38
CA PRO A 57 -11.04 -2.74 2.90
C PRO A 57 -9.87 -1.92 3.45
N GLY A 58 -9.91 -0.60 3.25
CA GLY A 58 -8.98 0.34 3.86
C GLY A 58 -8.13 1.11 2.86
N ARG A 59 -7.42 2.11 3.37
CA ARG A 59 -6.47 2.95 2.65
C ARG A 59 -5.12 2.88 3.35
N PHE A 60 -4.13 2.40 2.63
CA PHE A 60 -2.83 2.08 3.18
C PHE A 60 -1.78 3.07 2.71
N ASN A 61 -0.75 3.24 3.52
CA ASN A 61 0.38 4.07 3.15
C ASN A 61 1.19 3.38 2.05
N SER A 62 1.40 4.06 0.92
CA SER A 62 2.17 3.53 -0.23
C SER A 62 3.59 3.05 0.14
N VAL A 63 4.21 3.61 1.18
CA VAL A 63 5.56 3.21 1.63
C VAL A 63 5.64 1.77 2.17
N CYS A 64 4.50 1.16 2.48
CA CYS A 64 4.41 -0.23 2.93
C CYS A 64 4.33 -1.22 1.76
N PHE A 65 4.49 -0.71 0.52
CA PHE A 65 4.45 -1.50 -0.69
C PHE A 65 5.71 -1.25 -1.53
N SER A 66 6.20 -2.32 -2.14
CA SER A 66 7.30 -2.27 -3.11
C SER A 66 6.78 -2.60 -4.49
N LYS A 67 7.21 -1.83 -5.50
CA LYS A 67 6.96 -2.12 -6.91
C LYS A 67 8.03 -3.05 -7.51
N GLU A 68 8.94 -3.59 -6.68
CA GLU A 68 9.99 -4.47 -7.18
C GLU A 68 9.40 -5.67 -7.91
N TYR A 69 9.86 -5.78 -9.17
CA TYR A 69 9.48 -6.68 -10.23
C TYR A 69 9.02 -8.06 -9.72
N ALA A 70 7.76 -8.39 -9.99
CA ALA A 70 7.40 -9.76 -10.31
C ALA A 70 8.44 -10.30 -11.30
N LYS A 71 9.32 -11.18 -10.82
CA LYS A 71 10.26 -11.93 -11.66
C LYS A 71 9.51 -13.03 -12.40
#